data_AF-A0A1V4EVG9-F1
#
_entry.id   AF-A0A1V4EVG9-F1
#
_cell.length_a   1.000
_cell.length_b   1.000
_cell.length_c   1.000
_cell.angle_alpha   90.00
_cell.angle_beta   90.00
_cell.angle_gamma   90.00
#
_symmetry.space_group_name_H-M   'P 1'
#
loop_
_entity.id
_entity.type
_entity.pdbx_description
1 polymer ?
#
loop_
_entity_poly.entity_id
_entity_poly.type
_entity_poly.pdbx_seq_one_letter_code
_entity_poly.pdbx_strand_id
1 'polypeptide(L)'
;MVVENAHPAVKTPEEHAGIVTLLESRRIQPKHARRGTYLLSGLLYCGKCGYSLQFQPKPNGRTLVKKCQKTDTFGKCCGNRGIELEHVERAVIESLREHEAELLRTPI
;
A
#
# COMPACT_ATOMS: atom_id res chain seq x y z
N MET A 1 -41.98 2.39 5.49
CA MET A 1 -42.34 3.77 5.84
C MET A 1 -41.38 4.21 6.93
N VAL A 2 -40.69 5.34 6.76
CA VAL A 2 -39.84 5.91 7.82
C VAL A 2 -40.75 6.78 8.67
N VAL A 3 -40.86 6.48 9.97
CA VAL A 3 -41.64 7.27 10.93
C VAL A 3 -40.67 8.14 11.70
N GLU A 4 -40.83 9.46 11.61
CA GLU A 4 -39.97 10.40 12.33
C GLU A 4 -40.20 10.34 13.84
N ASN A 5 -39.14 10.56 14.62
CA ASN A 5 -39.18 10.65 16.08
C ASN A 5 -39.80 9.44 16.80
N ALA A 6 -39.71 8.24 16.21
CA ALA A 6 -40.19 7.00 16.84
C ALA A 6 -39.40 6.61 18.12
N HIS A 7 -38.25 7.24 18.36
CA HIS A 7 -37.45 7.12 19.57
C HIS A 7 -36.71 8.44 19.84
N PRO A 8 -36.22 8.67 21.07
CA PRO A 8 -35.35 9.81 21.37
C PRO A 8 -34.16 9.89 20.41
N ALA A 9 -33.81 11.10 19.98
CA ALA A 9 -32.70 11.31 19.07
C ALA A 9 -31.37 10.95 19.77
N VAL A 10 -30.56 10.12 19.12
CA VAL A 10 -29.25 9.68 19.63
C VAL A 10 -28.14 10.69 19.30
N LYS A 11 -28.37 11.56 18.32
CA LYS A 11 -27.45 12.57 17.81
C LYS A 11 -28.25 13.72 17.21
N THR A 12 -27.63 14.88 17.05
CA THR A 12 -28.29 16.01 16.40
C THR A 12 -28.36 15.82 14.87
N PRO A 13 -29.29 16.51 14.18
CA PRO A 13 -29.35 16.51 12.72
C PRO A 13 -28.05 17.00 12.07
N GLU A 14 -27.38 17.97 12.67
CA GLU A 14 -26.13 18.56 12.18
C GLU A 14 -24.98 17.55 12.28
N GLU A 15 -24.87 16.84 13.41
CA GLU A 15 -23.90 15.74 13.57
C GLU A 15 -24.16 14.64 12.54
N HIS A 16 -25.44 14.33 12.28
CA HIS A 16 -25.78 13.34 11.28
C HIS A 16 -25.35 13.77 9.87
N ALA A 17 -25.61 15.02 9.49
CA ALA A 17 -25.22 15.58 8.20
C ALA A 17 -23.70 15.62 8.03
N GLY A 18 -22.96 15.96 9.10
CA GLY A 18 -21.50 15.90 9.13
C GLY A 18 -20.97 14.48 8.90
N ILE A 19 -21.55 13.48 9.58
CA ILE A 19 -21.19 12.06 9.39
C ILE A 19 -21.48 11.61 7.96
N VAL A 20 -22.65 11.95 7.39
CA VAL A 20 -23.02 11.56 6.03
C VAL A 20 -22.04 12.14 5.00
N THR A 21 -21.70 13.43 5.12
CA THR A 21 -20.70 14.09 4.27
C THR A 21 -19.33 13.38 4.31
N LEU A 22 -18.90 12.95 5.51
CA LEU A 22 -17.66 12.20 5.68
C LEU A 22 -17.73 10.80 5.07
N LEU A 23 -18.88 10.14 5.12
CA LEU A 23 -19.07 8.81 4.51
C LEU A 23 -19.10 8.89 2.98
N GLU A 24 -19.74 9.92 2.42
CA GLU A 24 -19.84 10.14 0.98
C GLU A 24 -18.49 10.50 0.35
N SER A 25 -17.72 11.40 0.96
CA SER A 25 -16.34 11.68 0.52
C SER A 25 -15.46 10.43 0.56
N ARG A 26 -15.64 9.58 1.57
CA ARG A 26 -14.99 8.26 1.68
C ARG A 26 -15.55 7.20 0.72
N ARG A 27 -16.65 7.44 0.01
CA ARG A 27 -17.13 6.51 -1.01
C ARG A 27 -16.43 6.73 -2.35
N ILE A 28 -16.11 7.99 -2.66
CA ILE A 28 -15.52 8.40 -3.94
C ILE A 28 -14.03 8.04 -4.02
N GLN A 29 -13.29 8.22 -2.91
CA GLN A 29 -11.84 8.02 -2.93
C GLN A 29 -11.47 6.54 -2.74
N PRO A 30 -10.81 5.86 -3.70
CA PRO A 30 -10.43 4.46 -3.56
C PRO A 30 -9.46 4.29 -2.38
N LYS A 31 -9.59 3.19 -1.62
CA LYS A 31 -8.79 2.95 -0.40
C LYS A 31 -7.28 3.02 -0.65
N HIS A 32 -6.83 2.65 -1.85
CA HIS A 32 -5.43 2.70 -2.26
C HIS A 32 -4.92 4.13 -2.46
N ALA A 33 -5.75 5.04 -2.99
CA ALA A 33 -5.38 6.46 -3.14
C ALA A 33 -5.19 7.17 -1.78
N ARG A 34 -5.71 6.61 -0.68
CA ARG A 34 -5.53 7.15 0.68
C ARG A 34 -4.22 6.74 1.34
N ARG A 35 -3.61 5.65 0.88
CA ARG A 35 -2.43 5.06 1.54
C ARG A 35 -1.11 5.71 1.11
N GLY A 36 -1.14 6.58 0.10
CA GLY A 36 0.05 7.04 -0.59
C GLY A 36 0.61 5.93 -1.48
N THR A 37 1.02 6.28 -2.69
CA THR A 37 1.78 5.38 -3.56
C THR A 37 3.25 5.51 -3.21
N TYR A 38 3.86 4.44 -2.70
CA TYR A 38 5.32 4.34 -2.58
C TYR A 38 5.95 4.23 -3.97
N LEU A 39 7.22 4.64 -4.11
CA LEU A 39 7.96 4.64 -5.38
C LEU A 39 7.85 3.30 -6.14
N LEU A 40 7.95 2.19 -5.41
CA LEU A 40 7.97 0.84 -5.98
C LEU A 40 6.60 0.12 -5.88
N SER A 41 5.51 0.86 -5.72
CA SER A 41 4.16 0.28 -5.62
C SER A 41 3.77 -0.46 -6.88
N GLY A 42 3.42 -1.74 -6.74
CA GLY A 42 3.04 -2.60 -7.86
C GLY A 42 4.21 -3.18 -8.67
N LEU A 43 5.45 -2.79 -8.35
CA LEU A 43 6.67 -3.24 -9.03
C LEU A 43 7.45 -4.30 -8.23
N LEU A 44 7.27 -4.36 -6.90
CA LEU A 44 7.99 -5.31 -6.05
C LEU A 44 7.30 -6.67 -5.93
N TYR A 45 8.04 -7.71 -6.34
CA TYR A 45 7.63 -9.11 -6.25
C TYR A 45 8.68 -9.94 -5.54
N CYS A 46 8.26 -11.06 -4.96
CA CYS A 46 9.16 -12.00 -4.31
C CYS A 46 9.94 -12.79 -5.35
N GLY A 47 11.28 -12.65 -5.38
CA GLY A 47 12.14 -13.43 -6.27
C GLY A 47 12.11 -14.96 -6.08
N LYS A 48 11.49 -15.46 -4.99
CA LYS A 48 11.35 -16.91 -4.74
C LYS A 48 10.04 -17.50 -5.28
N CYS A 49 8.92 -16.77 -5.14
CA CYS A 49 7.59 -17.31 -5.44
C CYS A 49 6.72 -16.41 -6.32
N GLY A 50 7.24 -15.27 -6.78
CA GLY A 50 6.52 -14.33 -7.64
C GLY A 50 5.37 -13.57 -6.95
N TYR A 51 5.11 -13.79 -5.67
CA TYR A 51 4.03 -13.08 -4.96
C TYR A 51 4.38 -11.60 -4.76
N SER A 52 3.39 -10.71 -4.92
CA SER A 52 3.58 -9.27 -4.72
C SER A 52 3.93 -8.94 -3.27
N LEU A 53 4.91 -8.06 -3.09
CA LEU A 53 5.34 -7.62 -1.76
C LEU A 53 4.55 -6.39 -1.30
N GLN A 54 4.41 -6.24 0.01
CA GLN A 54 3.64 -5.17 0.63
C GLN A 54 4.55 -4.27 1.45
N PHE A 55 4.24 -2.98 1.47
CA PHE A 55 4.92 -2.00 2.33
C PHE A 55 4.24 -1.94 3.70
N GLN A 56 5.05 -1.72 4.73
CA GLN A 56 4.62 -1.53 6.10
C GLN A 56 5.28 -0.26 6.64
N PRO A 57 4.56 0.87 6.66
CA PRO A 57 5.03 2.05 7.37
C PRO A 57 5.09 1.76 8.87
N LYS A 58 6.10 2.31 9.54
CA LYS A 58 6.32 2.23 10.98
C LYS A 58 6.09 3.60 11.62
N PRO A 59 5.71 3.66 12.91
CA PRO A 59 5.47 4.93 13.61
C PRO A 59 6.70 5.86 13.66
N ASN A 60 7.91 5.31 13.55
CA ASN A 60 9.17 6.05 13.53
C ASN A 60 9.50 6.67 12.15
N GLY A 61 8.54 6.72 11.22
CA GLY A 61 8.72 7.26 9.87
C GLY A 61 9.41 6.32 8.88
N ARG A 62 9.97 5.19 9.34
CA ARG A 62 10.62 4.20 8.47
C ARG A 62 9.57 3.35 7.75
N THR A 63 9.88 2.89 6.55
CA THR A 63 9.02 1.96 5.80
C THR A 63 9.77 0.66 5.54
N LEU A 64 9.12 -0.47 5.83
CA LEU A 64 9.65 -1.79 5.55
C LEU A 64 8.92 -2.43 4.36
N VAL A 65 9.66 -3.16 3.53
CA VAL A 65 9.09 -4.20 2.68
C VAL A 65 8.84 -5.42 3.55
N LYS A 66 7.58 -5.84 3.67
CA LYS A 66 7.21 -7.02 4.46
C LYS A 66 7.87 -8.28 3.89
N LYS A 67 8.14 -9.23 4.79
CA LYS A 67 8.43 -10.62 4.41
C LYS A 67 7.33 -11.14 3.49
N CYS A 68 7.68 -12.04 2.58
CA CYS A 68 6.70 -12.65 1.70
C CYS A 68 5.64 -13.39 2.53
N GLN A 69 4.37 -13.06 2.30
CA GLN A 69 3.21 -13.63 3.00
C GLN A 69 2.58 -14.81 2.26
N LYS A 70 3.13 -15.22 1.11
CA LYS A 70 2.62 -16.37 0.37
C LYS A 70 2.83 -17.64 1.21
N THR A 71 1.73 -18.28 1.52
CA THR A 71 1.68 -19.63 2.09
C THR A 71 1.39 -20.63 0.99
N ASP A 72 2.01 -21.79 1.10
CA ASP A 72 1.68 -22.97 0.30
C ASP A 72 0.37 -23.61 0.78
N THR A 73 -0.16 -24.55 0.00
CA THR A 73 -1.30 -25.42 0.32
C THR A 73 -1.15 -26.12 1.67
N PHE A 74 0.08 -26.47 2.05
CA PHE A 74 0.42 -27.07 3.36
C PHE A 74 0.67 -26.05 4.47
N GLY A 75 0.43 -24.75 4.24
CA GLY A 75 0.58 -23.69 5.25
C GLY A 75 2.01 -23.17 5.47
N LYS A 76 3.00 -23.66 4.72
CA LYS A 76 4.40 -23.20 4.83
C LYS A 76 4.58 -21.86 4.12
N CYS A 77 5.16 -20.88 4.81
CA CYS A 77 5.50 -19.58 4.23
C CYS A 77 6.72 -19.70 3.29
N CYS A 78 6.75 -18.90 2.21
CA CYS A 78 7.85 -18.82 1.23
C CYS A 78 9.24 -18.56 1.86
N GLY A 79 9.30 -17.94 3.05
CA GLY A 79 10.55 -17.71 3.78
C GLY A 79 11.45 -16.62 3.17
N ASN A 80 10.93 -15.81 2.23
CA ASN A 80 11.61 -14.58 1.83
C ASN A 80 11.47 -13.53 2.93
N ARG A 81 12.60 -13.01 3.43
CA ARG A 81 12.63 -12.06 4.56
C ARG A 81 12.21 -10.66 4.10
N GLY A 82 11.72 -9.88 5.06
CA GLY A 82 11.49 -8.46 4.86
C GLY A 82 12.79 -7.68 4.98
N ILE A 83 12.80 -6.48 4.43
CA ILE A 83 13.94 -5.56 4.46
C ILE A 83 13.41 -4.13 4.54
N GLU A 84 14.26 -3.20 4.95
CA GLU A 84 13.94 -1.78 4.88
C GLU A 84 13.83 -1.29 3.43
N LEU A 85 12.85 -0.42 3.18
CA LEU A 85 12.56 0.09 1.84
C LEU A 85 13.74 0.88 1.27
N GLU A 86 14.43 1.67 2.09
CA GLU A 86 15.58 2.48 1.68
C GLU A 86 16.66 1.64 0.98
N HIS A 87 16.95 0.45 1.51
CA HIS A 87 17.95 -0.44 0.89
C HIS A 87 17.50 -0.97 -0.46
N VAL A 88 16.19 -1.22 -0.63
CA VAL A 88 15.63 -1.67 -1.90
C VAL A 88 15.66 -0.53 -2.92
N GLU A 89 15.23 0.67 -2.53
CA GLU A 89 15.25 1.85 -3.39
C GLU A 89 16.66 2.19 -3.85
N ARG A 90 17.65 2.15 -2.94
CA ARG A 90 19.06 2.36 -3.28
C ARG A 90 19.54 1.36 -4.34
N ALA A 91 19.30 0.07 -4.13
CA ALA A 91 19.73 -0.97 -5.05
C ALA A 91 19.07 -0.82 -6.44
N VAL A 92 17.78 -0.44 -6.48
CA VAL A 92 17.08 -0.18 -7.75
C VAL A 92 17.69 1.02 -8.48
N ILE A 93 17.95 2.12 -7.78
CA ILE A 93 18.54 3.33 -8.39
C ILE A 93 19.95 3.05 -8.91
N GLU A 94 20.77 2.31 -8.16
CA GLU A 94 22.11 1.90 -8.59
C GLU A 94 22.03 1.07 -9.88
N SER A 95 21.16 0.06 -9.92
CA SER A 95 20.95 -0.77 -11.10
C SER A 95 20.44 0.03 -12.31
N LEU A 96 19.55 1.01 -12.10
CA LEU A 96 19.06 1.87 -13.18
C LEU A 96 20.17 2.73 -13.78
N ARG A 97 21.08 3.26 -12.97
CA ARG A 97 22.24 4.07 -13.44
C ARG A 97 23.21 3.23 -14.27
N GLU A 98 23.46 2.00 -13.83
CA GLU A 98 24.30 1.07 -14.59
C GLU A 98 23.68 0.76 -15.96
N HIS A 99 22.38 0.50 -15.98
CA HIS A 99 21.64 0.25 -17.22
C HIS A 99 21.59 1.47 -18.14
N GLU A 100 21.38 2.67 -17.60
CA GLU A 100 21.46 3.92 -18.36
C GLU A 100 22.83 4.09 -19.03
N ALA A 101 23.92 3.83 -18.29
CA ALA A 101 25.27 3.92 -18.83
C ALA A 101 25.54 2.88 -19.94
N GLU A 102 24.97 1.68 -19.82
CA GLU A 102 25.04 0.65 -20.87
C GLU A 102 24.30 1.07 -22.15
N LEU A 103 23.09 1.63 -22.01
CA LEU A 103 22.30 2.11 -23.13
C LEU A 103 23.02 3.25 -23.88
N LEU A 104 23.65 4.18 -23.16
CA LEU A 104 24.42 5.27 -23.78
C LEU A 104 25.69 4.78 -24.50
N ARG A 105 26.24 3.63 -24.12
CA ARG A 105 27.42 3.03 -24.77
C ARG A 105 27.07 2.22 -26.01
N THR A 106 25.81 1.82 -26.17
CA THR A 106 25.36 1.03 -27.31
C THR A 106 24.79 1.99 -28.35
N PRO A 107 25.49 2.27 -29.46
CA PRO A 107 24.92 3.09 -30.51
C PRO A 107 23.69 2.36 -31.08
N ILE A 108 22.56 3.06 -31.11
CA ILE A 108 21.34 2.63 -31.82
C ILE A 108 21.60 2.66 -33.32
#